data_AF-A0A9E0YN06-F1
#
_entry.id   AF-A0A9E0YN06-F1
#
_cell.length_a   1.000
_cell.length_b   1.000
_cell.length_c   1.000
_cell.angle_alpha   90.00
_cell.angle_beta   90.00
_cell.angle_gamma   90.00
#
_symmetry.space_group_name_H-M   'P 1'
#
loop_
_entity.id
_entity.type
_entity.pdbx_description
1 polymer ?
#
loop_
_entity_poly.entity_id
_entity_poly.type
_entity_poly.pdbx_seq_one_letter_code
_entity_poly.pdbx_strand_id
1 'polypeptide(L)' 'LITSNPARRLGIDDRKGSLEAGKDADLLVLSEDLDIEKGFAKGEQIVEDGKGVIEGPYE' A
#
# COMPACT_ATOMS: atom_id res chain seq x y z
N LEU A 1 -7.87 -2.51 -11.35
CA LEU A 1 -9.17 -2.65 -10.64
C LEU A 1 -9.06 -2.44 -9.13
N ILE A 2 -7.92 -2.74 -8.49
CA ILE A 2 -7.77 -2.78 -7.03
C ILE A 2 -7.25 -1.50 -6.35
N THR A 3 -6.78 -0.51 -7.12
CA THR A 3 -6.19 0.74 -6.60
C THR A 3 -7.05 1.97 -6.93
N SER A 4 -6.90 2.56 -8.11
CA SER A 4 -7.54 3.84 -8.46
C SER A 4 -9.06 3.76 -8.59
N ASN A 5 -9.60 2.63 -9.04
CA ASN A 5 -11.05 2.46 -9.22
C ASN A 5 -11.83 2.53 -7.89
N PRO A 6 -11.49 1.75 -6.84
CA PRO A 6 -12.14 1.90 -5.54
C PRO A 6 -11.86 3.26 -4.92
N ALA A 7 -10.65 3.83 -5.06
CA ALA A 7 -10.35 5.16 -4.55
C ALA A 7 -11.28 6.24 -5.11
N ARG A 8 -11.49 6.27 -6.44
CA ARG A 8 -12.44 7.20 -7.09
C ARG A 8 -13.88 6.96 -6.65
N ARG A 9 -14.30 5.69 -6.52
CA ARG A 9 -15.67 5.38 -6.06
C ARG A 9 -15.94 5.80 -4.62
N LEU A 10 -14.90 5.80 -3.77
CA LEU A 10 -14.97 6.24 -2.38
C LEU A 10 -14.70 7.75 -2.22
N GLY A 11 -14.31 8.46 -3.29
CA GLY A 11 -13.98 9.88 -3.24
C GLY A 11 -12.70 10.19 -2.45
N ILE A 12 -11.73 9.28 -2.48
CA ILE A 12 -10.43 9.40 -1.77
C ILE A 12 -9.23 9.36 -2.73
N ASP A 13 -9.46 9.52 -4.04
CA ASP A 13 -8.43 9.44 -5.07
C ASP A 13 -7.47 10.64 -5.09
N ASP A 14 -7.83 11.72 -4.40
CA ASP A 14 -6.91 12.83 -4.06
C ASP A 14 -5.78 12.37 -3.14
N ARG A 15 -5.97 11.28 -2.38
CA ARG A 15 -5.01 10.76 -1.41
C ARG A 15 -4.50 9.35 -1.67
N LYS A 16 -5.25 8.49 -2.36
CA LYS A 16 -4.93 7.05 -2.51
C LYS A 16 -5.18 6.53 -3.91
N GLY A 17 -4.62 5.35 -4.19
CA GLY A 17 -4.94 4.57 -5.39
C GLY A 17 -4.10 4.92 -6.63
N SER A 18 -3.14 5.85 -6.52
CA SER A 18 -2.10 6.10 -7.51
C SER A 18 -0.82 6.59 -6.82
N LEU A 19 0.32 6.46 -7.53
CA LEU A 19 1.61 6.91 -7.06
C LEU A 19 1.91 8.30 -7.65
N GLU A 20 1.58 9.34 -6.90
CA GLU A 20 1.74 10.74 -7.29
C GLU A 20 2.19 11.57 -6.07
N ALA A 21 2.93 12.64 -6.31
CA ALA A 21 3.38 13.52 -5.23
C ALA A 21 2.19 14.14 -4.48
N GLY A 22 2.29 14.22 -3.15
CA GLY A 22 1.25 14.75 -2.27
C GLY A 22 0.20 13.75 -1.80
N LYS A 23 0.24 12.50 -2.30
CA LYS A 23 -0.65 11.41 -1.85
C LYS A 23 -0.06 10.64 -0.66
N ASP A 24 -0.91 9.87 0.02
CA ASP A 24 -0.45 8.96 1.07
C ASP A 24 0.51 7.92 0.45
N ALA A 25 1.64 7.66 1.11
CA ALA A 25 2.62 6.68 0.67
C ALA A 25 2.16 5.24 1.00
N ASP A 26 1.06 4.83 0.37
CA ASP A 26 0.53 3.46 0.39
C ASP A 26 0.97 2.74 -0.90
N LEU A 27 2.00 1.89 -0.80
CA LEU A 27 2.59 1.23 -1.96
C LEU A 27 3.15 -0.15 -1.63
N LEU A 28 3.28 -0.97 -2.66
CA LEU A 28 3.90 -2.30 -2.61
C LEU A 28 5.14 -2.31 -3.48
N VAL A 29 6.17 -3.02 -3.03
CA VAL A 29 7.31 -3.46 -3.85
C VAL A 29 7.07 -4.93 -4.15
N LEU A 30 7.05 -5.26 -5.43
CA LEU A 30 6.79 -6.61 -5.92
C LEU A 30 8.03 -7.19 -6.58
N SER A 31 8.20 -8.51 -6.49
CA SER A 31 9.17 -9.26 -7.28
C SER A 31 8.76 -9.31 -8.77
N GLU A 32 9.62 -9.86 -9.62
CA GLU A 32 9.29 -10.12 -11.04
C GLU A 32 8.08 -11.07 -11.18
N ASP A 33 7.90 -11.99 -10.24
CA ASP A 33 6.79 -12.94 -10.19
C ASP A 33 5.51 -12.36 -9.55
N LEU A 34 5.52 -11.07 -9.21
CA LEU A 34 4.44 -10.32 -8.55
C LEU A 34 4.17 -10.73 -7.10
N ASP A 35 5.12 -11.40 -6.44
CA ASP A 35 5.08 -11.63 -5.01
C ASP A 35 5.35 -10.33 -4.25
N ILE A 36 4.72 -10.16 -3.08
CA ILE A 36 4.93 -8.98 -2.24
C ILE A 36 6.25 -9.13 -1.49
N GLU A 37 7.21 -8.24 -1.77
CA GLU A 37 8.46 -8.18 -1.02
C GLU A 37 8.37 -7.16 0.12
N LYS A 38 7.82 -5.97 -0.18
CA LYS A 38 7.66 -4.89 0.80
C LYS A 38 6.32 -4.21 0.65
N GLY A 39 5.85 -3.63 1.75
CA GLY A 39 4.58 -2.91 1.79
C GLY A 39 4.68 -1.73 2.73
N PHE A 40 4.09 -0.62 2.33
CA PHE A 40 4.08 0.62 3.09
C PHE A 40 2.65 1.11 3.25
N ALA A 41 2.34 1.63 4.44
CA ALA A 41 1.10 2.32 4.73
C ALA A 41 1.40 3.68 5.35
N LYS A 42 0.95 4.75 4.70
CA LYS A 42 1.21 6.15 5.08
C LYS A 42 2.70 6.45 5.32
N GLY A 43 3.58 5.79 4.57
CA GLY A 43 5.03 5.97 4.66
C GLY A 43 5.74 5.06 5.67
N GLU A 44 5.00 4.31 6.49
CA GLU A 44 5.58 3.32 7.41
C GLU A 44 5.69 1.96 6.72
N GLN A 45 6.84 1.30 6.86
CA GLN A 45 7.04 -0.05 6.32
C GLN A 45 6.30 -1.06 7.21
N ILE A 46 5.34 -1.77 6.60
CA ILE A 46 4.46 -2.73 7.29
C ILE A 46 4.71 -4.17 6.84
N VAL A 47 5.37 -4.36 5.71
CA VAL A 47 5.80 -5.67 5.20
C VAL A 47 7.28 -5.62 4.83
N GLU A 48 8.03 -6.63 5.24
CA GLU A 48 9.42 -6.87 4.89
C GLU A 48 9.63 -8.35 4.58
N ASP A 49 10.32 -8.65 3.48
CA ASP A 49 10.54 -10.00 2.95
C ASP A 49 9.25 -10.84 2.89
N GLY A 50 8.16 -10.20 2.46
CA GLY A 50 6.83 -10.80 2.34
C GLY A 50 6.13 -11.11 3.67
N LYS A 51 6.67 -10.65 4.81
CA LYS A 51 6.11 -10.85 6.14
C LYS A 51 5.64 -9.52 6.74
N GLY A 52 4.49 -9.55 7.41
CA GLY A 52 4.07 -8.41 8.24
C GLY A 52 5.07 -8.18 9.36
N VAL A 53 5.51 -6.92 9.53
CA VAL A 53 6.50 -6.52 10.55
C VAL A 53 5.93 -5.61 11.63
N ILE A 54 4.66 -5.23 11.51
CA ILE A 54 3.94 -4.50 12.55
C ILE A 54 2.91 -5.44 13.15
N GLU A 55 3.02 -5.68 14.45
CA GLU A 55 2.02 -6.44 15.21
C GLU A 55 0.82 -5.54 15.50
N GLY A 56 -0.37 -6.00 15.11
CA GLY A 56 -1.61 -5.41 15.59
C GLY A 56 -1.77 -5.59 17.11
N PRO A 57 -2.63 -4.80 17.77
CA PRO A 57 -2.88 -4.92 19.21
C PRO A 57 -3.50 -6.27 19.64
N TYR A 58 -3.82 -7.14 18.68
CA TYR A 58 -4.45 -8.44 18.88
C TYR A 58 -3.81 -9.56 18.04
N GLU A 59 -2.64 -9.30 17.45
CA GLU A 59 -1.78 -10.33 16.83
C GLU A 59 -0.74 -10.85 17.81
#